data_AF-A0A4R5FXB3-F1
#
_entry.id   AF-A0A4R5FXB3-F1
#
_cell.length_a   1.000
_cell.length_b   1.000
_cell.length_c   1.000
_cell.angle_alpha   90.00
_cell.angle_beta   90.00
_cell.angle_gamma   90.00
#
_symmetry.space_group_name_H-M   'P 1'
#
loop_
_entity.id
_entity.type
_entity.pdbx_description
1 polymer ?
#
loop_
_entity_poly.entity_id
_entity_poly.type
_entity_poly.pdbx_seq_one_letter_code
_entity_poly.pdbx_strand_id
1 'polypeptide(L)'
;MDIGDVVTDPFLDARETPPGDQPLPHPRRVQRRGPQRDGPGLTVEQTFYHARDVLLVAEVASPESRTRDRQRKPQLYARADIPHFWRIENQSGKAVVYVYELDPATRSYALTGIHHDRLKLTIPFDLDIDLEAIDRI
;
A
#
# COMPACT_ATOMS: atom_id res chain seq x y z
N MET A 1 -14.93 -14.16 26.46
CA MET A 1 -15.28 -13.58 25.15
C MET A 1 -13.96 -13.29 24.48
N ASP A 2 -13.65 -14.10 23.47
CA ASP A 2 -12.32 -14.23 22.86
C ASP A 2 -11.89 -12.95 22.14
N ILE A 3 -10.71 -12.44 22.49
CA ILE A 3 -9.95 -11.46 21.70
C ILE A 3 -8.62 -12.15 21.40
N GLY A 4 -8.67 -13.11 20.48
CA GLY A 4 -7.53 -13.89 20.04
C GLY A 4 -7.36 -13.73 18.54
N ASP A 5 -6.51 -12.78 18.15
CA ASP A 5 -5.55 -12.91 17.05
C ASP A 5 -4.68 -11.65 17.02
N VAL A 6 -3.74 -11.60 17.96
CA VAL A 6 -2.54 -10.78 17.79
C VAL A 6 -1.70 -11.53 16.77
N VAL A 7 -1.90 -11.26 15.48
CA VAL A 7 -0.89 -11.56 14.46
C VAL A 7 0.32 -10.71 14.83
N THR A 8 1.27 -11.31 15.56
CA THR A 8 2.57 -10.70 15.81
C THR A 8 3.23 -10.52 14.46
N ASP A 9 3.23 -9.28 13.98
CA ASP A 9 3.90 -8.87 12.75
C ASP A 9 5.39 -9.25 12.84
N PRO A 10 5.88 -10.25 12.06
CA PRO A 10 7.27 -10.68 12.11
C PRO A 10 8.24 -9.61 11.61
N PHE A 11 7.74 -8.52 11.01
CA PHE A 11 8.57 -7.42 10.54
C PHE A 11 8.98 -6.46 11.64
N LEU A 12 8.46 -6.53 12.87
CA LEU A 12 8.79 -5.56 13.91
C LEU A 12 10.29 -5.54 14.31
N ASP A 13 11.07 -6.56 13.92
CA ASP A 13 12.49 -6.72 14.30
C ASP A 13 13.48 -6.67 13.11
N ALA A 14 13.00 -6.53 11.87
CA ALA A 14 13.88 -6.53 10.70
C ALA A 14 14.67 -5.20 10.60
N ARG A 15 15.91 -5.20 11.10
CA ARG A 15 16.98 -4.23 10.81
C ARG A 15 17.61 -4.45 9.42
N GLU A 16 17.20 -5.48 8.71
CA GLU A 16 17.81 -5.95 7.46
C GLU A 16 16.94 -5.59 6.25
N THR A 17 17.59 -5.28 5.12
CA THR A 17 16.96 -5.07 3.82
C THR A 17 16.21 -6.33 3.39
N PRO A 18 14.90 -6.27 3.04
CA PRO A 18 14.25 -7.42 2.44
C PRO A 18 14.83 -7.65 1.03
N PRO A 19 15.45 -8.82 0.74
CA PRO A 19 15.79 -9.16 -0.65
C PRO A 19 14.51 -9.14 -1.51
N GLY A 20 14.61 -8.92 -2.83
CA GLY A 20 13.45 -8.80 -3.72
C GLY A 20 12.49 -10.00 -3.74
N ASP A 21 12.89 -11.12 -3.11
CA ASP A 21 12.09 -12.32 -2.90
C ASP A 21 11.39 -12.39 -1.53
N GLN A 22 11.64 -11.45 -0.61
CA GLN A 22 11.00 -11.44 0.70
C GLN A 22 9.53 -10.99 0.62
N PRO A 23 8.66 -11.56 1.48
CA PRO A 23 7.28 -11.11 1.63
C PRO A 23 7.24 -9.62 2.01
N LEU A 24 6.34 -8.86 1.39
CA LEU A 24 6.04 -7.50 1.87
C LEU A 24 5.22 -7.55 3.18
N PRO A 25 5.40 -6.57 4.10
CA PRO A 25 4.57 -6.47 5.29
C PRO A 25 3.12 -6.20 4.89
N HIS A 26 2.18 -6.91 5.53
CA HIS A 26 0.74 -7.03 5.20
C HIS A 26 0.14 -5.79 4.54
N PRO A 27 0.19 -5.69 3.21
CA PRO A 27 -0.35 -4.54 2.53
C PRO A 27 -1.86 -4.72 2.37
N ARG A 28 -2.65 -3.69 2.66
CA ARG A 28 -4.12 -3.81 2.59
C ARG A 28 -4.61 -4.04 1.16
N ARG A 29 -3.94 -3.47 0.16
CA ARG A 29 -4.12 -3.79 -1.28
C ARG A 29 -2.81 -3.60 -2.07
N VAL A 30 -2.57 -4.48 -3.04
CA VAL A 30 -1.38 -4.51 -3.90
C VAL A 30 -1.80 -4.74 -5.34
N GLN A 31 -1.16 -4.02 -6.27
CA GLN A 31 -1.32 -4.27 -7.70
C GLN A 31 -0.04 -4.84 -8.32
N ARG A 32 -0.17 -5.86 -9.18
CA ARG A 32 0.97 -6.59 -9.75
C ARG A 32 1.41 -6.17 -11.17
N ARG A 33 2.67 -6.50 -11.51
CA ARG A 33 3.27 -6.49 -12.86
C ARG A 33 3.17 -7.89 -13.50
N GLY A 34 2.41 -8.04 -14.61
CA GLY A 34 2.31 -9.29 -15.40
C GLY A 34 0.89 -9.58 -15.92
N PRO A 35 0.71 -10.49 -16.92
CA PRO A 35 -0.62 -10.87 -17.38
C PRO A 35 -1.41 -11.55 -16.26
N GLN A 36 -2.68 -11.16 -16.12
CA GLN A 36 -3.67 -11.83 -15.28
C GLN A 36 -3.59 -13.34 -15.56
N ARG A 37 -3.10 -14.15 -14.63
CA ARG A 37 -3.21 -15.60 -14.78
C ARG A 37 -4.68 -15.95 -14.57
N ASP A 38 -5.36 -16.28 -15.65
CA ASP A 38 -6.69 -16.89 -15.63
C ASP A 38 -6.60 -18.27 -14.95
N GLY A 39 -6.66 -18.26 -13.62
CA GLY A 39 -6.84 -19.42 -12.76
C GLY A 39 -8.07 -19.20 -11.88
N PRO A 40 -8.76 -20.26 -11.45
CA PRO A 40 -10.06 -20.13 -10.82
C PRO A 40 -9.94 -19.43 -9.46
N GLY A 41 -10.59 -18.27 -9.34
CA GLY A 41 -10.85 -17.60 -8.08
C GLY A 41 -9.64 -16.86 -7.49
N LEU A 42 -9.73 -15.53 -7.41
CA LEU A 42 -9.02 -14.76 -6.40
C LEU A 42 -9.52 -15.22 -5.03
N THR A 43 -8.95 -16.28 -4.47
CA THR A 43 -9.14 -16.61 -3.06
C THR A 43 -8.46 -15.52 -2.24
N VAL A 44 -9.17 -15.00 -1.25
CA VAL A 44 -8.77 -13.89 -0.37
C VAL A 44 -7.60 -14.28 0.57
N GLU A 45 -6.93 -15.40 0.32
CA GLU A 45 -5.92 -15.99 1.19
C GLU A 45 -4.48 -15.84 0.70
N GLN A 46 -4.23 -14.91 -0.23
CA GLN A 46 -2.85 -14.61 -0.58
C GLN A 46 -2.27 -13.57 0.38
N THR A 47 -1.52 -14.06 1.38
CA THR A 47 -0.98 -13.26 2.48
C THR A 47 0.33 -12.53 2.16
N PHE A 48 0.96 -12.81 1.01
CA PHE A 48 2.19 -12.15 0.58
C PHE A 48 2.28 -11.95 -0.94
N TYR A 49 3.08 -10.96 -1.34
CA TYR A 49 3.47 -10.66 -2.72
C TYR A 49 4.99 -10.47 -2.77
N HIS A 50 5.64 -10.91 -3.86
CA HIS A 50 7.03 -10.55 -4.11
C HIS A 50 7.11 -9.08 -4.50
N ALA A 51 8.02 -8.31 -3.90
CA ALA A 51 8.12 -6.88 -4.12
C ALA A 51 8.32 -6.50 -5.59
N ARG A 52 9.16 -7.26 -6.31
CA ARG A 52 9.41 -7.08 -7.76
C ARG A 52 8.16 -7.18 -8.63
N ASP A 53 7.15 -7.87 -8.14
CA ASP A 53 5.89 -8.03 -8.85
C ASP A 53 4.92 -6.90 -8.52
N VAL A 54 5.24 -5.95 -7.63
CA VAL A 54 4.32 -4.90 -7.17
C VAL A 54 4.62 -3.55 -7.85
N LEU A 55 3.59 -2.96 -8.46
CA LEU A 55 3.66 -1.62 -9.05
C LEU A 55 3.17 -0.53 -8.10
N LEU A 56 2.15 -0.85 -7.30
CA LEU A 56 1.49 0.07 -6.39
C LEU A 56 1.14 -0.66 -5.09
N VAL A 57 1.48 -0.02 -3.97
CA VAL A 57 0.95 -0.34 -2.64
C VAL A 57 -0.03 0.73 -2.22
N ALA A 58 -1.24 0.34 -1.83
CA ALA A 58 -2.26 1.25 -1.32
C ALA A 58 -2.60 0.91 0.14
N GLU A 59 -2.23 1.80 1.06
CA GLU A 59 -2.42 1.63 2.50
C GLU A 59 -3.58 2.47 3.01
N VAL A 60 -4.56 1.83 3.63
CA VAL A 60 -5.60 2.53 4.41
C VAL A 60 -5.08 2.75 5.82
N ALA A 61 -4.77 3.99 6.14
CA ALA A 61 -4.29 4.38 7.47
C ALA A 61 -5.45 4.33 8.47
N SER A 62 -5.33 3.46 9.48
CA SER A 62 -6.21 3.54 10.63
C SER A 62 -5.75 4.64 11.59
N PRO A 63 -6.65 5.26 12.37
CA PRO A 63 -6.30 6.17 13.45
C PRO A 63 -5.28 5.55 14.43
N GLU A 64 -5.38 4.24 14.64
CA GLU A 64 -4.55 3.44 15.57
C GLU A 64 -3.19 3.01 14.99
N SER A 65 -2.96 3.22 13.68
CA SER A 65 -1.66 2.96 13.07
C SER A 65 -0.63 3.91 13.67
N ARG A 66 0.16 3.41 14.63
CA ARG A 66 1.16 4.17 15.38
C ARG A 66 2.07 4.94 14.42
N THR A 67 2.45 6.17 14.78
CA THR A 67 3.36 7.04 14.00
C THR A 67 4.59 6.31 13.45
N ARG A 68 5.15 5.37 14.22
CA ARG A 68 6.29 4.55 13.81
C ARG A 68 6.00 3.65 12.60
N ASP A 69 4.80 3.06 12.54
CA ASP A 69 4.39 2.20 11.43
C ASP A 69 4.18 3.03 10.15
N ARG A 70 3.57 4.21 10.30
CA ARG A 70 3.37 5.18 9.21
C ARG A 70 4.69 5.67 8.59
N GLN A 71 5.77 5.73 9.37
CA GLN A 71 7.09 6.12 8.87
C GLN A 71 7.89 4.92 8.34
N ARG A 72 7.77 3.75 8.97
CA ARG A 72 8.60 2.58 8.63
C ARG A 72 8.15 1.89 7.36
N LYS A 73 6.84 1.70 7.14
CA LYS A 73 6.31 1.00 5.97
C LYS A 73 6.73 1.63 4.63
N PRO A 74 6.61 2.96 4.43
CA PRO A 74 7.08 3.58 3.20
C PRO A 74 8.57 3.35 2.94
N GLN A 75 9.41 3.33 3.98
CA GLN A 75 10.83 3.05 3.82
C GLN A 75 11.09 1.60 3.38
N LEU A 76 10.31 0.63 3.88
CA LEU A 76 10.41 -0.77 3.46
C LEU A 76 10.01 -0.94 1.99
N TYR A 77 8.93 -0.30 1.55
CA TYR A 77 8.48 -0.37 0.15
C TYR A 77 9.46 0.32 -0.80
N ALA A 78 10.01 1.47 -0.41
CA ALA A 78 11.00 2.18 -1.21
C ALA A 78 12.31 1.37 -1.37
N ARG A 79 12.76 0.70 -0.31
CA ARG A 79 13.91 -0.22 -0.37
C ARG A 79 13.66 -1.45 -1.25
N ALA A 80 12.41 -1.79 -1.48
CA ALA A 80 11.99 -2.89 -2.33
C ALA A 80 11.69 -2.45 -3.77
N ASP A 81 12.07 -1.21 -4.14
CA ASP A 81 11.92 -0.60 -5.47
C ASP A 81 10.48 -0.57 -6.00
N ILE A 82 9.49 -0.46 -5.09
CA ILE A 82 8.09 -0.32 -5.49
C ILE A 82 7.85 1.11 -6.00
N PRO A 83 7.44 1.31 -7.28
CA PRO A 83 7.42 2.64 -7.87
C PRO A 83 6.36 3.58 -7.27
N HIS A 84 5.20 3.06 -6.89
CA HIS A 84 4.08 3.88 -6.41
C HIS A 84 3.61 3.46 -5.02
N PHE A 85 3.33 4.45 -4.18
CA PHE A 85 2.77 4.26 -2.85
C PHE A 85 1.63 5.24 -2.62
N TRP A 86 0.44 4.73 -2.28
CA TRP A 86 -0.70 5.56 -1.91
C TRP A 86 -1.04 5.37 -0.44
N ARG A 87 -1.24 6.48 0.27
CA ARG A 87 -1.77 6.49 1.63
C ARG A 87 -3.18 7.06 1.61
N ILE A 88 -4.15 6.23 1.99
CA ILE A 88 -5.56 6.60 2.11
C ILE A 88 -5.85 6.87 3.57
N GLU A 89 -6.32 8.07 3.88
CA GLU A 89 -6.74 8.47 5.22
C GLU A 89 -8.25 8.76 5.24
N ASN A 90 -8.89 8.55 6.39
CA ASN A 90 -10.22 9.10 6.64
C ASN A 90 -10.04 10.43 7.39
N GLN A 91 -10.46 11.54 6.77
CA GLN A 91 -10.49 12.87 7.37
C GLN A 91 -11.94 13.33 7.49
N SER A 92 -12.46 13.34 8.72
CA SER A 92 -13.84 13.74 9.04
C SER A 92 -14.91 13.03 8.20
N GLY A 93 -14.76 11.72 7.99
CA GLY A 93 -15.69 10.89 7.21
C GLY A 93 -15.36 10.84 5.71
N LYS A 94 -14.44 11.67 5.20
CA LYS A 94 -14.06 11.68 3.80
C LYS A 94 -12.74 10.95 3.54
N ALA A 95 -12.66 10.21 2.44
CA ALA A 95 -11.43 9.58 2.01
C ALA A 95 -10.47 10.62 1.40
N VAL A 96 -9.22 10.64 1.87
CA VAL A 96 -8.15 11.49 1.32
C VAL A 96 -7.02 10.59 0.87
N VAL A 97 -6.63 10.70 -0.41
CA VAL A 97 -5.56 9.90 -1.00
C VAL A 97 -4.32 10.75 -1.20
N TYR A 98 -3.24 10.39 -0.51
CA TYR A 98 -1.89 10.92 -0.73
C TYR A 98 -1.16 10.00 -1.71
N VAL A 99 -0.71 10.56 -2.82
CA VAL A 99 -0.05 9.84 -3.91
C VAL A 99 1.44 10.12 -3.87
N TYR A 100 2.24 9.06 -3.83
CA TYR A 100 3.69 9.14 -3.82
C TYR A 100 4.31 8.33 -4.95
N GLU A 101 5.43 8.84 -5.47
CA GLU A 101 6.30 8.17 -6.42
C GLU A 101 7.70 7.99 -5.84
N LEU A 102 8.32 6.85 -6.13
CA LEU A 102 9.67 6.56 -5.71
C LEU A 102 10.64 7.44 -6.51
N ASP A 103 11.40 8.27 -5.82
CA ASP A 103 12.53 8.97 -6.40
C ASP A 103 13.74 8.01 -6.50
N PRO A 104 14.20 7.63 -7.69
CA PRO A 104 15.32 6.71 -7.85
C PRO A 104 16.64 7.25 -7.29
N ALA A 105 16.81 8.58 -7.22
CA ALA A 105 18.04 9.19 -6.72
C ALA A 105 18.16 9.08 -5.20
N THR A 106 17.05 9.25 -4.49
CA THR A 106 17.02 9.24 -3.01
C THR A 106 16.50 7.94 -2.41
N ARG A 107 15.97 7.02 -3.24
CA ARG A 107 15.27 5.79 -2.82
C ARG A 107 14.24 6.06 -1.74
N SER A 108 13.51 7.15 -1.92
CA SER A 108 12.51 7.67 -0.99
C SER A 108 11.28 8.13 -1.77
N TYR A 109 10.13 8.10 -1.13
CA TYR A 109 8.88 8.53 -1.75
C TYR A 109 8.75 10.06 -1.73
N ALA A 110 8.50 10.64 -2.91
CA ALA A 110 8.12 12.03 -3.08
C ALA A 110 6.60 12.15 -3.24
N LEU A 111 5.98 13.12 -2.56
CA LEU A 111 4.55 13.39 -2.69
C LEU A 111 4.27 14.06 -4.04
N THR A 112 3.40 13.47 -4.85
CA THR A 112 3.01 14.01 -6.17
C THR A 112 1.57 14.52 -6.21
N GLY A 113 0.72 14.13 -5.24
CA GLY A 113 -0.65 14.64 -5.16
C GLY A 113 -1.36 14.34 -3.83
N ILE A 114 -2.33 15.19 -3.48
CA ILE A 114 -3.30 14.96 -2.40
C ILE A 114 -4.69 15.16 -3.00
N HIS A 115 -5.54 14.13 -2.90
CA HIS A 115 -6.85 14.09 -3.54
C HIS A 115 -7.95 13.91 -2.49
N HIS A 116 -8.96 14.77 -2.51
CA HIS A 116 -10.06 14.79 -1.53
C HIS A 116 -11.41 14.34 -2.12
N ASP A 117 -11.73 14.74 -3.36
CA ASP A 117 -13.04 14.47 -3.96
C ASP A 117 -12.96 13.48 -5.13
N ARG A 118 -11.88 13.55 -5.92
CA ARG A 118 -11.66 12.71 -7.09
C ARG A 118 -10.19 12.39 -7.26
N LEU A 119 -9.88 11.11 -7.45
CA LEU A 119 -8.56 10.64 -7.79
C LEU A 119 -8.51 10.36 -9.29
N LYS A 120 -7.90 11.27 -10.05
CA LYS A 120 -7.67 11.10 -11.48
C LYS A 120 -6.17 11.07 -11.77
N LEU A 121 -5.68 9.93 -12.23
CA LEU A 121 -4.27 9.69 -12.52
C LEU A 121 -4.13 8.95 -13.84
N THR A 122 -3.03 9.19 -14.55
CA THR A 122 -2.68 8.42 -15.76
C THR A 122 -1.56 7.41 -15.49
N ILE A 123 -0.95 7.46 -14.29
CA ILE A 123 0.12 6.57 -13.84
C ILE A 123 -0.15 6.12 -12.38
N PRO A 124 0.18 4.88 -12.01
CA PRO A 124 0.63 3.78 -12.86
C PRO A 124 -0.44 3.26 -13.85
N PHE A 125 -1.69 3.67 -13.67
CA PHE A 125 -2.83 3.29 -14.51
C PHE A 125 -3.65 4.53 -14.83
N ASP A 126 -4.36 4.50 -15.96
CA ASP A 126 -5.45 5.46 -16.21
C ASP A 126 -6.60 5.12 -15.27
N LEU A 127 -6.79 5.97 -14.27
CA LEU A 127 -7.71 5.76 -13.17
C LEU A 127 -8.49 7.05 -12.91
N ASP A 128 -9.78 6.88 -12.71
CA ASP A 128 -10.68 7.96 -12.36
C ASP A 128 -11.69 7.48 -11.30
N ILE A 129 -11.41 7.79 -10.03
CA ILE A 129 -12.24 7.38 -8.87
C ILE A 129 -12.88 8.62 -8.25
N ASP A 130 -14.20 8.57 -8.09
CA ASP A 130 -14.94 9.47 -7.21
C ASP A 130 -14.74 9.03 -5.75
N LEU A 131 -14.08 9.87 -4.96
CA LEU A 131 -13.77 9.60 -3.55
C LEU A 131 -14.94 9.95 -2.63
N GLU A 132 -15.87 10.81 -3.07
CA GLU A 132 -17.08 11.12 -2.30
C GLU A 132 -18.07 9.95 -2.30
N ALA A 133 -18.01 9.11 -3.34
CA ALA A 133 -18.85 7.91 -3.45
C ALA A 133 -18.44 6.76 -2.52
N ILE A 134 -17.32 6.85 -1.80
CA ILE A 134 -16.75 5.76 -0.98
C ILE A 134 -17.53 5.54 0.34
N ASP A 135 -18.51 6.38 0.66
CA ASP A 135 -19.29 6.38 1.92
C ASP A 135 -20.23 5.17 2.13
N ARG A 136 -20.09 4.07 1.37
CA ARG A 136 -20.97 2.88 1.43
C ARG A 136 -20.21 1.56 1.31
N ILE A 137 -19.48 1.15 2.33
CA ILE A 137 -19.05 -0.26 2.50
C ILE A 137 -19.16 -0.64 3.98
#